data_AF-A0A7C3FXD3-F1
#
_entry.id   AF-A0A7C3FXD3-F1
#
_cell.length_a   1.000
_cell.length_b   1.000
_cell.length_c   1.000
_cell.angle_alpha   90.00
_cell.angle_beta   90.00
_cell.angle_gamma   90.00
#
_symmetry.space_group_name_H-M   'P 1'
#
loop_
_entity.id
_entity.type
_entity.pdbx_description
1 polymer ?
#
loop_
_entity_poly.entity_id
_entity_poly.type
_entity_poly.pdbx_seq_one_letter_code
_entity_poly.pdbx_strand_id
1 'polypeptide(L)'
;MAAKKNFFPLLIYQTLAQRWATPAFWLIPLGGALWWAAGNNPLLDFRYRGAAGVVSLMGGVLTLYCWLLRRAALRCYQTHFVLRAPLYPLAFSYQRIQAIRPVEFAAIFPPLEEKQARWRLYRKLWGKTAVVIDLKGYPFPSWWLRLWFSSYLFHPQETALVLVVDDWMGLTRKLETGRTAQRSFRSH
;
A
#
# COMPACT_ATOMS: atom_id res chain seq x y z
N MET A 1 21.09 -0.08 -23.70
CA MET A 1 20.27 -1.06 -22.96
C MET A 1 19.83 -0.44 -21.63
N ALA A 2 18.59 0.04 -21.51
CA ALA A 2 18.09 0.58 -20.25
C ALA A 2 17.80 -0.57 -19.27
N ALA A 3 18.40 -0.53 -18.08
CA ALA A 3 18.18 -1.53 -17.04
C ALA A 3 16.67 -1.74 -16.82
N LYS A 4 16.21 -2.97 -17.05
CA LYS A 4 14.79 -3.33 -17.11
C LYS A 4 14.19 -3.24 -15.69
N LYS A 5 13.74 -2.04 -15.28
CA LYS A 5 13.09 -1.82 -13.98
C LYS A 5 11.84 -2.70 -13.89
N ASN A 6 11.85 -3.64 -12.95
CA ASN A 6 10.75 -4.58 -12.69
C ASN A 6 10.01 -4.24 -11.40
N PHE A 7 10.47 -3.21 -10.68
CA PHE A 7 9.98 -2.81 -9.38
C PHE A 7 9.36 -1.43 -9.46
N PHE A 8 8.09 -1.35 -9.07
CA PHE A 8 7.28 -0.15 -9.12
C PHE A 8 6.72 0.13 -7.71
N PRO A 9 7.27 1.13 -6.99
CA PRO A 9 6.79 1.46 -5.65
C PRO A 9 5.36 2.01 -5.69
N LEU A 10 4.52 1.58 -4.73
CA LEU A 10 3.13 2.04 -4.64
C LEU A 10 3.06 3.31 -3.79
N LEU A 11 2.68 4.41 -4.42
CA LEU A 11 2.65 5.72 -3.77
C LEU A 11 1.57 5.82 -2.68
N ILE A 12 0.48 5.06 -2.80
CA ILE A 12 -0.59 4.97 -1.79
C ILE A 12 -0.01 4.57 -0.42
N TYR A 13 0.86 3.56 -0.42
CA TYR A 13 1.45 3.05 0.82
C TYR A 13 2.63 3.91 1.30
N GLN A 14 3.41 4.48 0.39
CA GLN A 14 4.50 5.37 0.77
C GLN A 14 4.00 6.65 1.44
N THR A 15 2.93 7.25 0.93
CA THR A 15 2.32 8.45 1.53
C THR A 15 1.73 8.17 2.91
N LEU A 16 1.07 7.02 3.07
CA LEU A 16 0.57 6.57 4.37
C LEU A 16 1.73 6.35 5.35
N ALA A 17 2.75 5.60 4.94
CA ALA A 17 3.88 5.29 5.80
C ALA A 17 4.70 6.54 6.15
N GLN A 18 4.95 7.44 5.22
CA GLN A 18 5.74 8.65 5.48
C GLN A 18 5.05 9.57 6.51
N ARG A 19 3.71 9.56 6.55
CA ARG A 19 2.96 10.38 7.50
C ARG A 19 2.80 9.74 8.87
N TRP A 20 2.65 8.42 8.93
CA TRP A 20 2.45 7.69 10.19
C TRP A 20 3.77 7.19 10.83
N ALA A 21 4.84 7.04 10.06
CA ALA A 21 6.13 6.60 10.60
C ALA A 21 6.74 7.62 11.58
N THR A 22 6.61 8.92 11.30
CA THR A 22 7.13 9.98 12.18
C THR A 22 6.48 9.97 13.56
N PRO A 23 5.13 10.05 13.70
CA PRO A 23 4.50 9.99 15.02
C PRO A 23 4.70 8.62 15.68
N ALA A 24 4.70 7.51 14.92
CA ALA A 24 4.96 6.18 15.47
C ALA A 24 6.37 6.06 16.08
N PHE A 25 7.36 6.63 15.41
CA PHE A 25 8.74 6.65 15.89
C PHE A 25 8.87 7.45 17.20
N TRP A 26 8.19 8.59 17.33
CA TRP A 26 8.20 9.41 18.55
C TRP A 26 7.46 8.76 19.74
N LEU A 27 6.48 7.89 19.49
CA LEU A 27 5.79 7.15 20.55
C LEU A 27 6.70 6.17 21.31
N ILE A 28 7.74 5.64 20.66
CA ILE A 28 8.69 4.70 21.26
C ILE A 28 9.50 5.34 22.41
N PRO A 29 10.25 6.45 22.19
CA PRO A 29 10.99 7.11 23.27
C PRO A 29 10.05 7.78 24.28
N LEU A 30 8.87 8.26 23.85
CA LEU A 30 7.88 8.84 24.78
C LEU A 30 7.35 7.78 25.75
N GLY A 31 7.00 6.59 25.26
CA GLY A 31 6.58 5.47 26.12
C GLY A 31 7.71 4.95 27.00
N GLY A 32 8.95 4.91 26.48
CA GLY A 32 10.13 4.53 27.25
C GLY A 32 10.46 5.53 28.37
N ALA A 33 10.35 6.83 28.09
CA ALA A 33 10.54 7.89 29.07
C ALA A 33 9.45 7.85 30.16
N LEU A 34 8.19 7.59 29.78
CA LEU A 34 7.09 7.36 30.72
C LEU A 34 7.33 6.13 31.61
N TRP A 35 7.83 5.04 31.04
CA TRP A 35 8.15 3.82 31.80
C TRP A 35 9.31 4.06 32.80
N TRP A 36 10.33 4.81 32.39
CA TRP A 36 11.46 5.19 33.25
C TRP A 36 11.02 6.16 34.37
N ALA A 37 10.24 7.20 34.02
CA ALA A 37 9.73 8.20 34.98
C ALA A 37 8.71 7.61 35.98
N ALA A 38 7.88 6.66 35.56
CA ALA A 38 6.99 5.91 36.44
C ALA A 38 7.76 4.96 37.36
N GLY A 39 8.98 4.56 36.98
CA GLY A 39 9.84 3.72 37.81
C GLY A 39 10.59 4.45 38.91
N ASN A 40 10.84 5.75 38.73
CA ASN A 40 11.61 6.56 39.68
C ASN A 40 10.72 7.28 40.72
N ASN A 41 9.39 7.24 40.53
CA ASN A 41 8.43 7.91 41.41
C ASN A 41 7.55 6.89 42.13
N PRO A 42 7.66 6.74 43.47
CA PRO A 42 6.84 5.80 44.24
C PRO A 42 5.34 6.17 44.31
N LEU A 43 4.96 7.34 43.81
CA LEU A 43 3.55 7.81 43.69
C LEU A 43 2.83 7.27 42.44
N LEU A 44 3.55 6.70 41.46
CA LEU A 44 2.97 6.15 40.24
C LEU A 44 2.90 4.62 40.33
N ASP A 45 1.71 4.15 40.65
CA ASP A 45 1.34 2.76 40.92
C ASP A 45 1.73 1.75 39.80
N PHE A 46 1.80 0.46 40.12
CA PHE A 46 2.17 -0.65 39.20
C PHE A 46 1.31 -0.66 37.91
N ARG A 47 0.06 -0.19 38.00
CA ARG A 47 -0.89 -0.06 36.88
C ARG A 47 -0.41 0.90 35.79
N TYR A 48 0.25 2.00 36.16
CA TYR A 48 0.75 2.99 35.19
C TYR A 48 2.00 2.51 34.46
N ARG A 49 2.84 1.72 35.14
CA ARG A 49 3.99 1.03 34.53
C ARG A 49 3.57 0.02 33.47
N GLY A 50 2.52 -0.76 33.75
CA GLY A 50 1.93 -1.69 32.78
C GLY A 50 1.35 -0.95 31.56
N ALA A 51 0.60 0.13 31.79
CA ALA A 51 0.06 0.97 30.71
C ALA A 51 1.17 1.59 29.83
N ALA A 52 2.24 2.11 30.43
CA ALA A 52 3.38 2.66 29.68
C ALA A 52 4.08 1.60 28.80
N GLY A 53 4.24 0.38 29.31
CA GLY A 53 4.78 -0.74 28.54
C GLY A 53 3.90 -1.10 27.34
N VAL A 54 2.58 -1.14 27.52
CA VAL A 54 1.62 -1.37 26.42
C VAL A 54 1.71 -0.26 25.37
N VAL A 55 1.81 1.01 25.78
CA VAL A 55 1.94 2.13 24.84
C VAL A 55 3.24 2.05 24.03
N SER A 56 4.38 1.73 24.66
CA SER A 56 5.65 1.51 23.95
C SER A 56 5.57 0.33 22.97
N LEU A 57 4.97 -0.78 23.38
CA LEU A 57 4.80 -1.96 22.53
C LEU A 57 3.92 -1.62 21.32
N MET A 58 2.81 -0.91 21.54
CA MET A 58 1.90 -0.46 20.49
C MET A 58 2.60 0.50 19.51
N GLY A 59 3.43 1.43 20.01
CA GLY A 59 4.26 2.31 19.18
C GLY A 59 5.29 1.54 18.35
N GLY A 60 5.92 0.51 18.93
CA GLY A 60 6.83 -0.40 18.23
C GLY A 60 6.13 -1.17 17.11
N VAL A 61 4.97 -1.77 17.38
CA VAL A 61 4.15 -2.47 16.37
C VAL A 61 3.72 -1.52 15.26
N LEU A 62 3.27 -0.30 15.59
CA LEU A 62 2.86 0.70 14.59
C LEU A 62 4.04 1.11 13.70
N THR A 63 5.22 1.27 14.28
CA THR A 63 6.45 1.62 13.56
C THR A 63 6.88 0.49 12.63
N LEU A 64 6.86 -0.75 13.11
CA LEU A 64 7.13 -1.93 12.30
C LEU A 64 6.15 -2.02 11.12
N TYR A 65 4.86 -1.81 11.37
CA TYR A 65 3.84 -1.79 10.33
C TYR A 65 4.07 -0.67 9.30
N CYS A 66 4.42 0.54 9.74
CA CYS A 66 4.80 1.64 8.84
C CYS A 66 6.03 1.30 8.00
N TRP A 67 7.01 0.59 8.57
CA TRP A 67 8.18 0.15 7.83
C TRP A 67 7.85 -0.91 6.78
N LEU A 68 6.97 -1.87 7.10
CA LEU A 68 6.43 -2.84 6.14
C LEU A 68 5.68 -2.14 4.98
N LEU A 69 4.87 -1.13 5.29
CA LEU A 69 4.17 -0.31 4.28
C LEU A 69 5.13 0.36 3.28
N ARG A 70 6.31 0.82 3.72
CA ARG A 70 7.31 1.43 2.82
C ARG A 70 7.89 0.44 1.81
N ARG A 71 7.85 -0.86 2.11
CA ARG A 71 8.32 -1.94 1.23
C ARG A 71 7.26 -2.42 0.24
N ALA A 72 6.04 -1.89 0.32
CA ALA A 72 4.95 -2.25 -0.57
C ALA A 72 5.25 -1.75 -2.01
N ALA A 73 5.28 -2.69 -2.94
CA ALA A 73 5.64 -2.42 -4.32
C ALA A 73 5.15 -3.52 -5.24
N LEU A 74 4.97 -3.16 -6.50
CA LEU A 74 4.58 -4.09 -7.54
C LEU A 74 5.82 -4.62 -8.27
N ARG A 75 5.91 -5.94 -8.42
CA ARG A 75 6.94 -6.63 -9.19
C ARG A 75 6.32 -7.29 -10.41
N CYS A 76 6.81 -6.93 -11.59
CA CYS A 76 6.38 -7.56 -12.84
C CYS A 76 7.34 -8.72 -13.18
N TYR A 77 6.82 -9.95 -13.20
CA TYR A 77 7.52 -11.12 -13.73
C TYR A 77 7.06 -11.38 -15.18
N GLN A 78 7.65 -12.39 -15.83
CA GLN A 78 7.33 -12.73 -17.22
C GLN A 78 5.92 -13.33 -17.37
N THR A 79 5.47 -14.15 -16.40
CA THR A 79 4.20 -14.89 -16.47
C THR A 79 3.08 -14.30 -15.59
N HIS A 80 3.45 -13.52 -14.59
CA HIS A 80 2.53 -12.94 -13.63
C HIS A 80 3.09 -11.62 -13.08
N PHE A 81 2.24 -10.83 -12.43
CA PHE A 81 2.68 -9.69 -11.64
C PHE A 81 2.33 -9.92 -10.17
N VAL A 82 3.21 -9.49 -9.28
CA VAL A 82 3.05 -9.65 -7.82
C VAL A 82 2.90 -8.28 -7.20
N LEU A 83 1.76 -8.03 -6.59
CA LEU A 83 1.51 -6.89 -5.72
C LEU A 83 2.04 -7.25 -4.32
N ARG A 84 3.23 -6.75 -3.97
CA ARG A 84 3.77 -6.95 -2.62
C ARG A 84 3.09 -5.96 -1.68
N ALA A 85 2.16 -6.46 -0.88
CA ALA A 85 1.53 -5.70 0.19
C ALA A 85 2.36 -5.73 1.48
N PRO A 86 1.94 -4.98 2.51
CA PRO A 86 2.61 -4.96 3.81
C PRO A 86 2.59 -6.33 4.49
N LEU A 87 1.48 -7.07 4.38
CA LEU A 87 1.27 -8.34 5.07
C LEU A 87 1.36 -9.53 4.12
N TYR A 88 0.63 -9.50 3.00
CA TYR A 88 0.56 -10.62 2.05
C TYR A 88 0.89 -10.22 0.62
N PRO A 89 1.82 -10.90 -0.07
CA PRO A 89 2.01 -10.69 -1.50
C PRO A 89 0.85 -11.33 -2.29
N LEU A 90 0.25 -10.59 -3.22
CA LEU A 90 -0.76 -11.10 -4.14
C LEU A 90 -0.19 -11.28 -5.54
N ALA A 91 -0.25 -12.51 -6.05
CA ALA A 91 0.10 -12.81 -7.43
C ALA A 91 -1.14 -12.77 -8.34
N PHE A 92 -1.00 -12.11 -9.48
CA PHE A 92 -2.02 -12.01 -10.52
C PHE A 92 -1.43 -12.45 -11.85
N SER A 93 -2.09 -13.39 -12.53
CA SER A 93 -1.70 -13.80 -13.88
C SER A 93 -2.11 -12.74 -14.91
N TYR A 94 -1.26 -12.51 -15.91
CA TYR A 94 -1.58 -11.62 -17.05
C TYR A 94 -2.82 -12.06 -17.83
N GLN A 95 -3.19 -13.33 -17.75
CA GLN A 95 -4.38 -13.86 -18.43
C GLN A 95 -5.69 -13.27 -17.92
N ARG A 96 -5.70 -12.78 -16.67
CA ARG A 96 -6.88 -12.18 -16.04
C ARG A 96 -7.07 -10.72 -16.43
N ILE A 97 -6.06 -10.10 -17.05
CA ILE A 97 -6.10 -8.69 -17.45
C ILE A 97 -6.97 -8.53 -18.70
N GLN A 98 -8.02 -7.73 -18.57
CA GLN A 98 -8.92 -7.35 -19.66
C GLN A 98 -8.40 -6.10 -20.37
N ALA A 99 -8.08 -5.06 -19.62
CA ALA A 99 -7.55 -3.80 -20.15
C ALA A 99 -6.63 -3.14 -19.11
N ILE A 100 -5.76 -2.26 -19.60
CA ILE A 100 -4.86 -1.44 -18.79
C ILE A 100 -5.07 -0.02 -19.29
N ARG A 101 -5.52 0.87 -18.40
CA ARG A 101 -5.85 2.25 -18.75
C ARG A 101 -5.24 3.23 -17.75
N PRO A 102 -4.51 4.26 -18.19
CA PRO A 102 -4.08 5.35 -17.33
C PRO A 102 -5.28 6.26 -17.03
N VAL A 103 -5.56 6.50 -15.76
CA VAL A 103 -6.67 7.37 -15.32
C VAL A 103 -6.15 8.25 -14.19
N GLU A 104 -6.62 9.48 -14.10
CA GLU A 104 -6.28 10.36 -12.98
C GLU A 104 -6.86 9.82 -11.66
N PHE A 105 -6.07 9.81 -10.59
CA PHE A 105 -6.51 9.25 -9.31
C PHE A 105 -7.75 9.97 -8.75
N ALA A 106 -7.82 11.30 -8.90
CA ALA A 106 -8.98 12.10 -8.50
C ALA A 106 -10.26 11.80 -9.31
N ALA A 107 -10.15 11.27 -10.53
CA ALA A 107 -11.31 10.87 -11.32
C ALA A 107 -11.95 9.56 -10.81
N ILE A 108 -11.14 8.67 -10.23
CA ILE A 108 -11.61 7.41 -9.64
C ILE A 108 -12.16 7.63 -8.24
N PHE A 109 -11.47 8.46 -7.46
CA PHE A 109 -11.81 8.77 -6.08
C PHE A 109 -11.99 10.29 -5.95
N PRO A 110 -13.23 10.81 -6.07
CA PRO A 110 -13.47 12.23 -6.05
C PRO A 110 -13.07 12.84 -4.69
N PRO A 111 -12.19 13.85 -4.66
CA PRO A 111 -11.66 14.40 -3.41
C PRO A 111 -12.73 15.10 -2.56
N LEU A 112 -13.83 15.54 -3.17
CA LEU A 112 -14.93 16.25 -2.51
C LEU A 112 -15.83 15.31 -1.69
N GLU A 113 -15.90 14.04 -2.05
CA GLU A 113 -16.73 13.04 -1.36
C GLU A 113 -15.96 12.36 -0.22
N GLU A 114 -14.65 12.60 -0.12
CA GLU A 114 -13.78 11.96 0.85
C GLU A 114 -13.73 12.68 2.20
N LYS A 115 -13.63 11.91 3.29
CA LYS A 115 -13.47 12.47 4.63
C LYS A 115 -12.24 13.37 4.68
N GLN A 116 -12.37 14.56 5.27
CA GLN A 116 -11.31 15.58 5.26
C GLN A 116 -9.96 15.15 5.87
N ALA A 117 -9.97 14.15 6.77
CA ALA A 117 -8.76 13.50 7.25
C ALA A 117 -8.05 12.69 6.16
N ARG A 118 -8.78 11.91 5.36
CA ARG A 118 -8.25 11.14 4.23
C ARG A 118 -7.82 12.04 3.08
N TRP A 119 -8.62 13.07 2.79
CA TRP A 119 -8.27 14.09 1.80
C TRP A 119 -6.89 14.71 2.08
N ARG A 120 -6.65 15.13 3.33
CA ARG A 120 -5.34 15.67 3.75
C ARG A 120 -4.21 14.64 3.66
N LEU A 121 -4.51 13.37 3.89
CA LEU A 121 -3.52 12.30 3.89
C LEU A 121 -3.04 11.98 2.48
N TYR A 122 -3.96 11.89 1.52
CA TYR A 122 -3.67 11.55 0.12
C TYR A 122 -3.52 12.76 -0.78
N ARG A 123 -3.35 13.97 -0.22
CA ARG A 123 -3.23 15.23 -0.97
C ARG A 123 -2.20 15.19 -2.11
N LYS A 124 -1.09 14.48 -1.90
CA LYS A 124 0.00 14.32 -2.90
C LYS A 124 -0.33 13.37 -4.05
N LEU A 125 -1.39 12.58 -3.93
CA LEU A 125 -1.80 11.57 -4.92
C LEU A 125 -2.90 12.06 -5.85
N TRP A 126 -3.67 13.09 -5.48
CA TRP A 126 -4.85 13.50 -6.25
C TRP A 126 -4.53 13.87 -7.71
N GLY A 127 -3.42 14.59 -7.95
CA GLY A 127 -2.97 14.94 -9.30
C GLY A 127 -2.01 13.93 -9.95
N LYS A 128 -1.93 12.69 -9.42
CA LYS A 128 -1.08 11.63 -9.99
C LYS A 128 -1.93 10.73 -10.88
N THR A 129 -1.32 10.26 -11.97
CA THR A 129 -1.91 9.23 -12.82
C THR A 129 -1.84 7.87 -12.11
N ALA A 130 -2.99 7.21 -12.02
CA ALA A 130 -3.11 5.83 -11.61
C ALA A 130 -3.20 4.92 -12.84
N VAL A 131 -2.52 3.77 -12.79
CA VAL A 131 -2.72 2.70 -13.77
C VAL A 131 -3.84 1.81 -13.27
N VAL A 132 -4.96 1.82 -13.98
CA VAL A 132 -6.11 0.97 -13.70
C VAL A 132 -5.97 -0.31 -14.53
N ILE A 133 -5.95 -1.46 -13.85
CA ILE A 133 -5.89 -2.77 -14.48
C ILE A 133 -7.25 -3.43 -14.29
N ASP A 134 -7.99 -3.57 -15.38
CA ASP A 134 -9.27 -4.26 -15.37
C ASP A 134 -9.04 -5.76 -15.36
N LEU A 135 -9.65 -6.44 -14.38
CA LEU A 135 -9.50 -7.87 -14.20
C LEU A 135 -10.82 -8.58 -14.50
N LYS A 136 -10.74 -9.82 -14.96
CA LYS A 136 -11.92 -10.70 -15.06
C LYS A 136 -12.51 -11.07 -13.70
N GLY A 137 -11.68 -11.07 -12.67
CA GLY A 137 -12.01 -11.56 -11.34
C GLY A 137 -10.81 -11.45 -10.40
N TYR A 138 -11.07 -11.18 -9.13
CA TYR A 138 -10.04 -11.24 -8.10
C TYR A 138 -9.67 -12.70 -7.77
N PRO A 139 -8.41 -12.99 -7.38
CA PRO A 139 -8.00 -14.32 -6.94
C PRO A 139 -8.60 -14.73 -5.60
N PHE A 140 -9.03 -13.76 -4.80
CA PHE A 140 -9.65 -13.96 -3.49
C PHE A 140 -10.94 -13.14 -3.40
N PRO A 141 -11.82 -13.45 -2.43
CA PRO A 141 -13.01 -12.66 -2.17
C PRO A 141 -12.67 -11.18 -1.92
N SER A 142 -13.47 -10.28 -2.46
CA SER A 142 -13.25 -8.82 -2.37
C SER A 142 -13.21 -8.32 -0.93
N TRP A 143 -14.02 -8.89 -0.04
CA TRP A 143 -14.02 -8.53 1.39
C TRP A 143 -12.70 -8.87 2.08
N TRP A 144 -12.10 -10.03 1.77
CA TRP A 144 -10.79 -10.42 2.30
C TRP A 144 -9.71 -9.48 1.79
N LEU A 145 -9.74 -9.17 0.50
CA LEU A 145 -8.81 -8.23 -0.11
C LEU A 145 -8.94 -6.82 0.50
N ARG A 146 -10.15 -6.32 0.72
CA ARG A 146 -10.39 -5.01 1.35
C ARG A 146 -10.01 -4.96 2.83
N LEU A 147 -9.94 -6.10 3.52
CA LEU A 147 -9.48 -6.19 4.90
C LEU A 147 -7.95 -6.06 4.99
N TRP A 148 -7.23 -6.71 4.08
CA TRP A 148 -5.76 -6.77 4.08
C TRP A 148 -5.10 -5.64 3.28
N PHE A 149 -5.80 -5.04 2.32
CA PHE A 149 -5.29 -4.01 1.42
C PHE A 149 -6.08 -2.72 1.57
N SER A 150 -5.45 -1.60 1.19
CA SER A 150 -6.16 -0.32 1.17
C SER A 150 -7.30 -0.37 0.15
N SER A 151 -8.49 0.13 0.52
CA SER A 151 -9.62 0.21 -0.39
C SER A 151 -9.31 0.99 -1.67
N TYR A 152 -8.35 1.94 -1.62
CA TYR A 152 -7.89 2.72 -2.77
C TYR A 152 -7.14 1.91 -3.84
N LEU A 153 -6.79 0.65 -3.57
CA LEU A 153 -6.25 -0.26 -4.58
C LEU A 153 -7.32 -0.91 -5.44
N PHE A 154 -8.58 -0.84 -5.04
CA PHE A 154 -9.69 -1.48 -5.75
C PHE A 154 -10.65 -0.42 -6.23
N HIS A 155 -11.08 -0.55 -7.48
CA HIS A 155 -12.11 0.33 -8.00
C HIS A 155 -13.43 0.10 -7.24
N PRO A 156 -14.19 1.17 -6.90
CA PRO A 156 -15.42 1.02 -6.11
C PRO A 156 -16.52 0.29 -6.88
N GLN A 157 -16.60 0.49 -8.20
CA GLN A 157 -17.69 0.00 -9.05
C GLN A 157 -17.29 -1.18 -9.95
N GLU A 158 -16.00 -1.41 -10.17
CA GLU A 158 -15.51 -2.36 -11.17
C GLU A 158 -14.51 -3.33 -10.55
N THR A 159 -14.33 -4.50 -11.16
CA THR A 159 -13.28 -5.45 -10.76
C THR A 159 -11.95 -5.01 -11.36
N ALA A 160 -11.41 -3.91 -10.83
CA ALA A 160 -10.17 -3.32 -11.31
C ALA A 160 -9.20 -3.01 -10.16
N LEU A 161 -7.91 -3.05 -10.46
CA LEU A 161 -6.84 -2.63 -9.56
C LEU A 161 -6.39 -1.22 -9.91
N VAL A 162 -6.32 -0.34 -8.92
CA VAL A 162 -5.87 1.05 -9.08
C VAL A 162 -4.47 1.16 -8.50
N LEU A 163 -3.47 1.40 -9.36
CA LEU A 163 -2.07 1.43 -8.98
C LEU A 163 -1.48 2.82 -9.22
N VAL A 164 -1.23 3.56 -8.14
CA VAL A 164 -0.60 4.88 -8.21
C VAL A 164 0.91 4.73 -8.06
N VAL A 165 1.66 5.06 -9.12
CA VAL A 165 3.11 4.88 -9.24
C VAL A 165 3.71 6.11 -9.94
N ASP A 166 4.92 6.52 -9.59
CA ASP A 166 5.59 7.66 -10.27
C ASP A 166 5.88 7.38 -11.75
N ASP A 167 6.35 6.17 -12.07
CA ASP A 167 6.65 5.73 -13.44
C ASP A 167 5.51 4.88 -14.01
N TRP A 168 4.36 5.52 -14.22
CA TRP A 168 3.17 4.87 -14.77
C TRP A 168 3.39 4.38 -16.20
N MET A 169 4.15 5.11 -17.02
CA MET A 169 4.48 4.71 -18.40
C MET A 169 5.31 3.43 -18.43
N GLY A 170 6.34 3.35 -17.59
CA GLY A 170 7.16 2.15 -17.45
C GLY A 170 6.33 0.95 -16.99
N LEU A 171 5.43 1.16 -16.03
CA LEU A 171 4.53 0.11 -15.55
C LEU A 171 3.61 -0.41 -16.66
N THR A 172 2.88 0.49 -17.34
CA THR A 172 1.96 0.11 -18.43
C THR A 172 2.68 -0.66 -19.53
N ARG A 173 3.84 -0.18 -19.97
CA ARG A 173 4.64 -0.85 -21.01
C ARG A 173 5.05 -2.26 -20.58
N LYS A 174 5.41 -2.46 -19.31
CA LYS A 174 5.76 -3.79 -18.78
C LYS A 174 4.57 -4.73 -18.72
N LEU A 175 3.43 -4.25 -18.25
CA LEU A 175 2.21 -5.05 -18.17
C LEU A 175 1.75 -5.49 -19.57
N GLU A 176 1.77 -4.58 -20.55
CA GLU A 176 1.45 -4.92 -21.95
C GLU A 176 2.45 -5.92 -22.54
N THR A 177 3.75 -5.74 -22.29
CA THR A 177 4.77 -6.70 -22.74
C THR A 177 4.53 -8.10 -22.16
N GLY A 178 4.22 -8.19 -20.85
CA GLY A 178 3.91 -9.46 -20.19
C GLY A 178 2.62 -10.10 -20.73
N ARG A 179 1.60 -9.29 -21.00
CA ARG A 179 0.34 -9.73 -21.61
C ARG A 179 0.55 -10.33 -23.00
N THR A 180 1.33 -9.66 -23.86
CA THR A 180 1.61 -10.13 -25.23
C THR A 180 2.45 -11.40 -25.21
N ALA A 181 3.49 -11.48 -24.37
CA ALA A 181 4.32 -12.68 -24.23
C ALA A 181 3.51 -13.91 -23.75
N GLN A 182 2.53 -13.70 -22.87
CA GLN A 182 1.65 -14.76 -22.40
C GLN A 182 0.70 -15.27 -23.51
N ARG A 183 0.27 -14.38 -24.41
CA ARG A 183 -0.58 -14.74 -25.56
C ARG A 183 0.18 -15.58 -26.59
N SER A 184 1.42 -15.20 -26.93
CA SER A 184 2.25 -15.94 -27.88
C SER A 184 2.62 -17.34 -27.39
N PHE A 185 2.80 -17.53 -26.09
CA PHE A 185 3.07 -18.84 -25.52
C PHE A 185 1.87 -19.80 -25.61
N ARG A 186 0.64 -19.28 -25.72
CA ARG A 186 -0.60 -20.07 -25.75
C ARG A 186 -1.04 -20.45 -27.17
N SER A 187 -0.46 -19.84 -28.20
CA SER A 187 -0.73 -20.16 -29.61
C SER A 187 0.15 -21.27 -30.19
N HIS A 188 1.00 -21.87 -29.35
CA HIS A 188 1.77 -23.10 -29.61
C HIS A 188 1.22 -24.22 -28.74
#